data_AF-A0A1F1ZN32-F1
#
_entry.id   AF-A0A1F1ZN32-F1
#
_cell.length_a   1.000
_cell.length_b   1.000
_cell.length_c   1.000
_cell.angle_alpha   90.00
_cell.angle_beta   90.00
_cell.angle_gamma   90.00
#
_symmetry.space_group_name_H-M   'P 1'
#
loop_
_entity.id
_entity.type
_entity.pdbx_description
1 polymer ?
#
loop_
_entity_poly.entity_id
_entity_poly.type
_entity_poly.pdbx_seq_one_letter_code
_entity_poly.pdbx_strand_id
1 'polypeptide(L)'
;MLIGLGKQIWLDINPDIFGSMFQAIVTPGKRSNLGQHYTSVPNILKTIEPLFLDELKEDFEAAFDNSRKLAKLLDRIARIKIFEA
;
A
#
# COMPACT_ATOMS: atom_id res chain seq x y z
N MET A 1 3.66 1.85 -30.51
CA MET A 1 3.71 1.07 -29.26
C MET A 1 3.73 1.94 -27.99
N LEU A 2 4.42 3.09 -27.94
CA LEU A 2 4.39 3.99 -26.76
C LEU A 2 3.18 4.96 -26.73
N ILE A 3 2.73 5.44 -27.89
CA ILE A 3 1.59 6.37 -28.02
C ILE A 3 0.27 5.78 -27.46
N GLY A 4 0.14 4.46 -27.41
CA GLY A 4 -1.03 3.78 -26.84
C GLY A 4 -1.09 3.85 -25.30
N LEU A 5 0.06 3.95 -24.62
CA LEU A 5 0.12 4.07 -23.16
C LEU A 5 -0.35 5.46 -22.68
N GLY A 6 -0.12 6.51 -23.50
CA GLY A 6 -0.59 7.86 -23.23
C GLY A 6 -2.11 8.05 -23.38
N LYS A 7 -2.84 7.02 -23.85
CA LYS A 7 -4.30 7.00 -23.93
C LYS A 7 -4.97 6.26 -22.76
N GLN A 8 -4.19 5.60 -21.90
CA GLN A 8 -4.72 4.86 -20.77
C GLN A 8 -5.11 5.81 -19.63
N ILE A 9 -6.19 5.49 -18.94
CA ILE A 9 -6.65 6.24 -17.77
C ILE A 9 -5.88 5.72 -16.55
N TRP A 10 -4.82 6.44 -16.18
CA TRP A 10 -3.95 6.12 -15.05
C TRP A 10 -4.53 6.56 -13.69
N LEU A 11 -5.81 6.93 -13.65
CA LEU A 11 -6.48 7.37 -12.41
C LEU A 11 -6.60 6.22 -11.38
N ASP A 12 -6.71 4.97 -11.86
CA ASP A 12 -6.93 3.79 -11.01
C ASP A 12 -5.68 2.91 -10.88
N ILE A 13 -4.49 3.52 -10.85
CA ILE A 13 -3.24 2.77 -10.63
C ILE A 13 -3.34 1.98 -9.31
N ASN A 14 -3.14 0.66 -9.40
CA ASN A 14 -3.08 -0.26 -8.27
C ASN A 14 -1.64 -0.82 -8.12
N PRO A 15 -1.16 -1.11 -6.89
CA PRO A 15 0.08 -1.84 -6.63
C PRO A 15 0.41 -3.02 -7.56
N ASP A 16 -0.60 -3.76 -8.03
CA ASP A 16 -0.42 -4.88 -8.97
C ASP A 16 0.17 -4.45 -10.33
N ILE A 17 -0.11 -3.23 -10.79
CA ILE A 17 0.46 -2.65 -12.02
C ILE A 17 1.97 -2.43 -11.85
N PHE A 18 2.41 -1.99 -10.67
CA PHE A 18 3.83 -1.82 -10.38
C PHE A 18 4.53 -3.16 -10.18
N GLY A 19 3.90 -4.11 -9.49
CA GLY A 19 4.42 -5.46 -9.29
C GLY A 19 4.67 -6.21 -10.60
N SER A 20 3.71 -6.14 -11.53
CA SER A 20 3.84 -6.75 -12.86
C SER A 20 4.88 -6.06 -13.74
N MET A 21 4.99 -4.71 -13.67
CA MET A 21 6.03 -3.97 -14.38
C MET A 21 7.43 -4.32 -13.88
N PHE A 22 7.63 -4.41 -12.56
CA PHE A 22 8.93 -4.77 -11.98
C PHE A 22 9.34 -6.20 -12.37
N GLN A 23 8.39 -7.13 -12.37
CA GLN A 23 8.61 -8.52 -12.78
C GLN A 23 8.91 -8.68 -14.28
N ALA A 24 8.41 -7.79 -15.13
CA ALA A 24 8.62 -7.83 -16.58
C ALA A 24 10.02 -7.36 -17.00
N ILE A 25 10.67 -6.51 -16.18
CA ILE A 25 12.00 -5.96 -16.45
C ILE A 25 13.12 -6.95 -16.03
N VAL A 26 12.83 -7.88 -15.12
CA VAL A 26 13.82 -8.87 -14.65
C VAL A 26 14.03 -9.98 -15.68
N THR A 27 15.28 -10.16 -16.12
CA THR A 27 15.69 -11.18 -17.09
C THR A 27 15.24 -12.59 -16.67
N PRO A 28 14.63 -13.39 -17.58
CA PRO A 28 14.28 -14.78 -17.30
C PRO A 28 15.52 -15.56 -16.85
N GLY A 29 15.51 -16.08 -15.62
CA GLY A 29 16.65 -16.81 -15.02
C GLY A 29 17.21 -16.20 -13.72
N LYS A 30 16.97 -14.92 -13.42
CA LYS A 30 17.33 -14.31 -12.12
C LYS A 30 16.21 -14.34 -11.06
N ARG A 31 14.99 -14.74 -11.45
CA ARG A 31 13.79 -14.73 -10.59
C ARG A 31 13.90 -15.61 -9.34
N SER A 32 14.44 -16.83 -9.48
CA SER A 32 14.48 -17.80 -8.37
C SER A 32 15.54 -17.49 -7.32
N ASN A 33 16.59 -16.71 -7.65
CA ASN A 33 17.73 -16.50 -6.76
C ASN A 33 17.63 -15.23 -5.89
N LEU A 34 16.66 -14.34 -6.14
CA LEU A 34 16.54 -13.04 -5.46
C LEU A 34 15.20 -12.83 -4.72
N GLY A 35 14.28 -13.82 -4.73
CA GLY A 35 13.00 -13.71 -4.01
C GLY A 35 12.07 -12.59 -4.51
N GLN A 36 12.22 -12.15 -5.76
CA GLN A 36 11.53 -10.98 -6.33
C GLN A 36 10.06 -11.25 -6.70
N HIS A 37 9.26 -11.63 -5.71
CA HIS A 37 7.82 -11.70 -5.81
C HIS A 37 7.23 -10.45 -5.14
N TYR A 38 6.50 -9.62 -5.88
CA TYR A 38 5.74 -8.55 -5.25
C TYR A 38 4.66 -9.17 -4.35
N THR A 39 4.38 -8.52 -3.23
CA THR A 39 3.31 -8.94 -2.32
C THR A 39 1.99 -8.39 -2.82
N SER A 40 0.97 -9.24 -2.94
CA SER A 40 -0.36 -8.82 -3.37
C SER A 40 -1.03 -7.94 -2.32
N VAL A 41 -1.94 -7.05 -2.75
CA VAL A 41 -2.72 -6.18 -1.85
C VAL A 41 -3.39 -6.96 -0.70
N PRO A 42 -4.05 -8.11 -0.93
CA PRO A 42 -4.65 -8.88 0.18
C PRO A 42 -3.63 -9.37 1.21
N ASN A 43 -2.40 -9.70 0.80
CA ASN A 43 -1.37 -10.16 1.71
C ASN A 43 -0.71 -8.99 2.47
N ILE A 44 -0.61 -7.81 1.85
CA ILE A 44 -0.20 -6.58 2.54
C ILE A 44 -1.22 -6.24 3.63
N LEU A 45 -2.52 -6.23 3.29
CA LEU A 45 -3.61 -5.94 4.22
C LEU A 45 -3.60 -6.91 5.41
N LYS A 46 -3.48 -8.22 5.17
CA LYS A 46 -3.35 -9.23 6.24
C LYS A 46 -2.22 -8.97 7.23
N THR A 47 -1.19 -8.23 6.83
CA THR A 47 -0.09 -7.85 7.71
C THR A 47 -0.37 -6.53 8.41
N ILE A 48 -0.75 -5.47 7.67
CA ILE A 48 -0.88 -4.13 8.25
C ILE A 48 -2.16 -3.92 9.07
N GLU A 49 -3.24 -4.63 8.74
CA GLU A 49 -4.52 -4.62 9.50
C GLU A 49 -4.30 -4.94 10.98
N PRO A 50 -3.82 -6.14 11.35
CA PRO A 50 -3.59 -6.46 12.76
C PRO A 50 -2.37 -5.73 13.35
N LEU A 51 -1.43 -5.25 12.52
CA LEU A 51 -0.22 -4.60 13.04
C LEU A 51 -0.48 -3.21 13.60
N PHE A 52 -1.34 -2.42 12.95
CA PHE A 52 -1.68 -1.07 13.42
C PHE A 52 -2.98 -0.50 12.83
N LEU A 53 -3.42 -0.95 11.65
CA LEU A 53 -4.51 -0.31 10.94
C LEU A 53 -5.89 -0.58 11.57
N ASP A 54 -6.11 -1.75 12.17
CA ASP A 54 -7.37 -2.05 12.86
C ASP A 54 -7.54 -1.20 14.13
N GLU A 55 -6.47 -1.01 14.92
CA GLU A 55 -6.49 -0.11 16.08
C GLU A 55 -6.85 1.34 15.67
N LEU A 56 -6.29 1.82 14.55
CA LEU A 56 -6.61 3.16 14.04
C LEU A 56 -8.07 3.30 13.58
N LYS A 57 -8.66 2.24 13.01
CA LYS A 57 -10.08 2.21 12.64
C LYS A 57 -10.96 2.23 13.89
N GLU A 58 -10.63 1.44 14.90
CA GLU A 58 -11.35 1.43 16.18
C GLU A 58 -11.29 2.80 16.88
N ASP A 59 -10.10 3.41 16.94
CA ASP A 59 -9.90 4.76 17.48
C ASP A 59 -10.73 5.81 16.73
N PHE A 60 -10.84 5.67 15.40
CA PHE A 60 -11.62 6.56 14.56
C PHE A 60 -13.12 6.45 14.88
N GLU A 61 -13.66 5.23 14.91
CA GLU A 61 -15.07 4.98 15.25
C GLU A 61 -15.40 5.50 16.66
N ALA A 62 -14.53 5.26 17.65
CA ALA A 62 -14.69 5.75 19.02
C ALA A 62 -14.56 7.29 19.16
N ALA A 63 -14.01 7.96 18.16
CA ALA A 63 -13.82 9.40 18.12
C ALA A 63 -14.79 10.12 17.16
N PHE A 64 -15.65 9.40 16.43
CA PHE A 64 -16.39 9.90 15.27
C PHE A 64 -17.18 11.20 15.52
N ASP A 65 -17.75 11.37 16.72
CA ASP A 65 -18.54 12.55 17.11
C ASP A 65 -17.74 13.61 17.88
N ASN A 66 -16.43 13.42 18.04
CA ASN A 66 -15.57 14.25 18.89
C ASN A 66 -14.41 14.86 18.11
N SER A 67 -14.59 16.10 17.68
CA SER A 67 -13.61 16.87 16.91
C SER A 67 -12.22 16.94 17.55
N ARG A 68 -12.13 17.03 18.88
CA ARG A 68 -10.84 17.06 19.59
C ARG A 68 -10.13 15.71 19.54
N LYS A 69 -10.86 14.60 19.71
CA LYS A 69 -10.29 13.26 19.60
C LYS A 69 -9.85 12.96 18.16
N LEU A 70 -10.65 13.37 17.17
CA LEU A 70 -10.29 13.23 15.76
C LEU A 70 -9.02 14.02 15.41
N ALA A 71 -8.88 15.26 15.88
CA ALA A 71 -7.66 16.04 15.67
C ALA A 71 -6.42 15.35 16.26
N LYS A 72 -6.56 14.76 17.46
CA LYS A 72 -5.47 14.00 18.10
C LYS A 72 -5.13 12.71 17.32
N LEU A 73 -6.14 12.00 16.81
CA LEU A 73 -5.93 10.81 15.98
C LEU A 73 -5.23 11.18 14.65
N LEU A 74 -5.63 12.29 14.03
CA LEU A 74 -4.96 12.81 12.83
C LEU A 74 -3.48 13.13 13.09
N ASP A 75 -3.17 13.83 14.19
CA ASP A 75 -1.80 14.13 14.59
C ASP A 75 -0.97 12.86 14.86
N ARG A 76 -1.60 11.82 15.44
CA ARG A 76 -0.98 10.50 15.64
C ARG A 76 -0.66 9.85 14.31
N ILE A 77 -1.63 9.75 13.39
CA ILE A 77 -1.47 9.16 12.06
C ILE A 77 -0.35 9.87 11.28
N ALA A 78 -0.31 11.20 11.31
CA ALA A 78 0.70 12.00 10.61
C ALA A 78 2.14 11.75 11.09
N ARG A 79 2.31 11.17 12.28
CA ARG A 79 3.63 10.87 12.87
C ARG A 79 4.06 9.41 12.68
N ILE A 80 3.20 8.55 12.15
CA ILE A 80 3.53 7.15 11.90
C ILE A 80 4.64 7.09 10.85
N LYS A 81 5.71 6.37 11.17
CA LYS A 81 6.82 6.08 10.26
C LYS A 81 6.81 4.58 9.97
N ILE A 82 6.60 4.24 8.70
CA ILE A 82 6.64 2.86 8.23
C ILE A 82 8.04 2.63 7.64
N PHE A 83 8.68 1.55 8.07
CA PHE A 83 9.97 1.12 7.56
C PHE A 83 9.81 -0.20 6.83
N GLU A 84 10.28 -0.25 5.58
CA GLU A 84 10.41 -1.46 4.77
C GLU A 84 11.91 -1.63 4.49
N ALA A 85 12.44 -2.82 4.79
CA ALA A 85 13.87 -3.15 4.78
C ALA A 85 14.32 -3.73 3.44
#